data_AF-V5FNL5-F1
#
_entry.id   AF-V5FNL5-F1
#
_cell.length_a   1.000
_cell.length_b   1.000
_cell.length_c   1.000
_cell.angle_alpha   90.00
_cell.angle_beta   90.00
_cell.angle_gamma   90.00
#
_symmetry.space_group_name_H-M   'P 1'
#
loop_
_entity.id
_entity.type
_entity.pdbx_description
1 polymer ?
#
loop_
_entity_poly.entity_id
_entity_poly.type
_entity_poly.pdbx_seq_one_letter_code
_entity_poly.pdbx_strand_id
1 'polypeptide(L)'
;MTLELHEKQLVRSILDLVTHNRDFAVDFFNTENILEDRVELRDNLLPIKQFVLKHHSDNEDVYKRELKIFVSHNITDADIKAIFYNSLSIE
;
A
#
# COMPACT_ATOMS: atom_id res chain seq x y z
N MET A 1 12.32 -8.15 6.96
CA MET A 1 12.69 -6.76 7.26
C MET A 1 11.86 -6.31 8.45
N THR A 2 12.48 -5.73 9.47
CA THR A 2 11.77 -5.30 10.69
C THR A 2 11.50 -3.80 10.56
N LEU A 3 10.25 -3.43 10.30
CA LEU A 3 9.83 -2.03 10.21
C LEU A 3 9.76 -1.39 11.60
N GLU A 4 10.25 -0.16 11.73
CA GLU A 4 10.03 0.64 12.93
C GLU A 4 8.56 1.07 13.07
N LEU A 5 8.13 1.41 14.29
CA LEU A 5 6.73 1.76 14.58
C LEU A 5 6.19 2.86 13.65
N HIS A 6 6.99 3.89 13.38
CA HIS A 6 6.60 5.01 12.53
C HIS A 6 6.47 4.60 11.05
N GLU A 7 7.31 3.67 10.59
CA GLU A 7 7.23 3.12 9.24
C GLU A 7 6.01 2.21 9.08
N LYS A 8 5.71 1.38 10.10
CA LYS A 8 4.49 0.57 10.13
C LYS A 8 3.24 1.43 10.03
N GLN A 9 3.21 2.56 10.75
CA GLN A 9 2.10 3.52 10.69
C GLN A 9 1.94 4.11 9.29
N LEU A 10 3.04 4.51 8.65
CA LEU A 10 3.00 5.07 7.31
C LEU A 10 2.55 4.02 6.26
N VAL A 11 3.12 2.81 6.29
CA VAL A 11 2.70 1.71 5.41
C VAL A 11 1.22 1.42 5.59
N ARG A 12 0.71 1.44 6.83
CA ARG A 12 -0.72 1.30 7.12
C ARG A 12 -1.54 2.42 6.47
N SER A 13 -1.17 3.69 6.67
CA SER A 13 -1.89 4.83 6.09
C SER A 13 -1.93 4.78 4.57
N ILE A 14 -0.82 4.37 3.94
CA ILE A 14 -0.74 4.20 2.49
C ILE A 14 -1.63 3.05 2.05
N LEU A 15 -1.60 1.90 2.73
CA LEU A 15 -2.47 0.78 2.38
C LEU A 15 -3.96 1.12 2.54
N ASP A 16 -4.32 1.88 3.56
CA ASP A 16 -5.68 2.37 3.77
C ASP A 16 -6.13 3.28 2.62
N LEU A 17 -5.24 4.16 2.18
CA LEU A 17 -5.45 5.01 1.02
C LEU A 17 -5.60 4.20 -0.27
N VAL A 18 -4.71 3.22 -0.49
CA VAL A 18 -4.70 2.32 -1.64
C VAL A 18 -5.99 1.51 -1.72
N THR A 19 -6.57 1.12 -0.58
CA THR A 19 -7.82 0.36 -0.51
C THR A 19 -9.04 1.22 -0.81
N HIS A 20 -9.14 2.41 -0.20
CA HIS A 20 -10.39 3.18 -0.20
C HIS A 20 -10.41 4.36 -1.19
N ASN A 21 -9.25 4.85 -1.63
CA ASN A 21 -9.14 6.00 -2.51
C ASN A 21 -7.95 5.86 -3.47
N ARG A 22 -8.15 4.97 -4.44
CA ARG A 22 -7.13 4.60 -5.43
C ARG A 22 -6.63 5.78 -6.26
N ASP A 23 -7.51 6.67 -6.68
CA ASP A 23 -7.12 7.83 -7.50
C ASP A 23 -6.19 8.76 -6.71
N PHE A 24 -6.52 9.00 -5.43
CA PHE A 24 -5.63 9.75 -4.55
C PHE A 24 -4.34 9.00 -4.22
N ALA A 25 -4.35 7.66 -4.18
CA ALA A 25 -3.13 6.86 -4.04
C ALA A 25 -2.20 7.04 -5.26
N VAL A 26 -2.76 7.07 -6.48
CA VAL A 26 -2.00 7.36 -7.70
C VAL A 26 -1.37 8.75 -7.62
N ASP A 27 -2.14 9.77 -7.24
CA ASP A 27 -1.64 11.14 -7.08
C ASP A 27 -0.54 11.23 -6.01
N PHE A 28 -0.73 10.57 -4.87
CA PHE A 28 0.28 10.48 -3.81
C PHE A 28 1.60 9.91 -4.33
N PHE A 29 1.57 8.84 -5.13
CA PHE A 29 2.78 8.21 -5.67
C PHE A 29 3.41 8.94 -6.85
N ASN A 30 2.66 9.82 -7.51
CA ASN A 30 3.12 10.68 -8.61
C ASN A 30 3.63 12.04 -8.12
N THR A 31 3.32 12.44 -6.90
CA THR A 31 3.81 13.69 -6.32
C THR A 31 5.30 13.56 -6.00
N GLU A 32 6.14 14.39 -6.62
CA GLU A 32 7.56 14.51 -6.25
C GLU A 32 7.66 15.01 -4.79
N ASN A 33 8.64 14.49 -4.05
CA ASN A 33 9.18 15.04 -2.78
C ASN A 33 8.69 14.57 -1.41
N ILE A 34 7.71 13.67 -1.23
CA ILE A 34 7.34 13.29 0.15
C ILE A 34 8.37 12.32 0.78
N LEU A 35 9.12 11.59 -0.04
CA LEU A 35 10.00 10.49 0.39
C LEU A 35 11.44 10.62 -0.14
N GLU A 36 11.81 11.76 -0.72
CA GLU A 36 13.07 11.94 -1.44
C GLU A 36 14.30 11.68 -0.54
N ASP A 37 14.27 12.20 0.69
CA ASP A 37 15.31 12.01 1.70
C ASP A 37 15.20 10.67 2.47
N ARG A 38 14.15 9.88 2.23
CA ARG A 38 13.87 8.63 2.98
C ARG A 38 14.00 7.42 2.07
N VAL A 39 15.24 7.11 1.68
CA VAL A 39 15.58 6.04 0.73
C VAL A 39 15.00 4.67 1.13
N GLU A 40 15.22 4.24 2.37
CA GLU A 40 14.75 2.93 2.86
C GLU A 40 13.22 2.83 2.80
N LEU A 41 12.52 3.87 3.24
CA LEU A 41 11.08 3.95 3.19
C LEU A 41 10.55 3.98 1.75
N ARG A 42 11.21 4.71 0.84
CA ARG A 42 10.88 4.72 -0.58
C ARG A 42 11.01 3.33 -1.20
N ASP A 43 12.09 2.62 -0.88
CA ASP A 43 12.33 1.25 -1.35
C ASP A 43 11.26 0.29 -0.80
N ASN A 44 10.84 0.49 0.44
CA ASN A 44 9.76 -0.28 1.08
C ASN A 44 8.38 -0.03 0.47
N LEU A 45 8.13 1.18 -0.03
CA LEU A 45 6.86 1.56 -0.65
C LEU A 45 6.85 1.31 -2.17
N LEU A 46 8.01 1.08 -2.80
CA LEU A 46 8.13 0.82 -4.23
C LEU A 46 7.22 -0.32 -4.72
N PRO A 47 7.10 -1.47 -4.03
CA PRO A 47 6.19 -2.53 -4.44
C PRO A 47 4.73 -2.07 -4.46
N ILE A 48 4.31 -1.26 -3.47
CA ILE A 48 2.94 -0.73 -3.38
C ILE A 48 2.69 0.27 -4.51
N LYS A 49 3.65 1.17 -4.78
CA LYS A 49 3.58 2.10 -5.91
C LYS A 49 3.40 1.36 -7.24
N GLN A 50 4.22 0.34 -7.48
CA GLN A 50 4.13 -0.48 -8.70
C GLN A 50 2.79 -1.20 -8.82
N PHE A 51 2.26 -1.71 -7.71
CA PHE A 51 0.93 -2.31 -7.67
C PHE A 51 -0.15 -1.30 -8.09
N VAL A 52 -0.20 -0.14 -7.43
CA VAL A 52 -1.21 0.89 -7.73
C VAL A 52 -1.13 1.32 -9.19
N LEU A 53 0.05 1.66 -9.68
CA LEU A 53 0.23 2.11 -11.08
C LEU A 53 -0.08 1.03 -12.10
N LYS A 54 -0.02 -0.25 -11.74
CA LYS A 54 -0.41 -1.36 -12.63
C LYS A 54 -1.91 -1.59 -12.63
N HIS A 55 -2.57 -1.47 -11.48
CA HIS A 55 -3.96 -1.85 -11.27
C HIS A 55 -4.92 -0.65 -11.18
N HIS A 56 -4.44 0.60 -11.36
CA HIS A 56 -5.28 1.80 -11.24
C HIS A 56 -6.44 1.87 -12.24
N SER A 57 -6.36 1.14 -13.35
CA SER A 57 -7.42 1.08 -14.37
C SER A 57 -8.32 -0.14 -14.23
N ASP A 58 -8.05 -1.03 -13.28
CA ASP A 58 -8.87 -2.23 -13.06
C ASP A 58 -10.25 -1.85 -12.55
N ASN A 59 -11.22 -2.75 -12.71
CA ASN A 59 -12.47 -2.62 -11.97
C ASN A 59 -12.22 -2.82 -10.46
N GLU A 60 -13.17 -2.39 -9.63
CA GLU A 60 -13.00 -2.40 -8.17
C GLU A 60 -12.83 -3.82 -7.59
N ASP A 61 -13.61 -4.79 -8.09
CA ASP A 61 -13.55 -6.18 -7.62
C ASP A 61 -12.21 -6.87 -7.93
N VAL A 62 -11.68 -6.66 -9.15
CA VAL A 62 -10.37 -7.16 -9.57
C VAL A 62 -9.29 -6.46 -8.77
N TYR A 63 -9.37 -5.14 -8.63
CA TYR A 63 -8.40 -4.37 -7.87
C TYR A 63 -8.28 -4.86 -6.42
N LYS A 64 -9.40 -5.02 -5.70
CA LYS A 64 -9.40 -5.51 -4.31
C LYS A 64 -8.87 -6.94 -4.20
N ARG A 65 -9.21 -7.80 -5.16
CA ARG A 65 -8.70 -9.18 -5.22
C ARG A 65 -7.19 -9.21 -5.40
N GLU A 66 -6.68 -8.50 -6.40
CA GLU A 66 -5.24 -8.42 -6.69
C GLU A 66 -4.49 -7.76 -5.55
N LEU A 67 -5.07 -6.74 -4.90
CA LEU A 67 -4.48 -6.06 -3.75
C LEU A 67 -4.34 -7.01 -2.55
N LYS A 68 -5.36 -7.85 -2.28
CA LYS A 68 -5.29 -8.89 -1.25
C LYS A 68 -4.18 -9.91 -1.53
N ILE A 69 -4.05 -10.34 -2.79
CA ILE A 69 -2.98 -11.24 -3.23
C ILE A 69 -1.62 -10.57 -3.06
N PHE A 70 -1.49 -9.30 -3.49
CA PHE A 70 -0.26 -8.53 -3.39
C PHE A 70 0.22 -8.40 -1.94
N VAL A 71 -0.66 -7.98 -1.01
CA VAL A 71 -0.31 -7.83 0.40
C VAL A 71 0.09 -9.17 1.03
N SER A 72 -0.59 -10.26 0.66
CA SER A 72 -0.25 -11.61 1.14
C SER A 72 1.18 -12.03 0.79
N HIS A 73 1.63 -11.71 -0.43
CA HIS A 73 2.92 -12.16 -0.95
C HIS A 73 4.07 -11.19 -0.68
N ASN A 74 3.82 -9.87 -0.68
CA ASN A 74 4.87 -8.85 -0.66
C ASN A 74 5.08 -8.20 0.71
N ILE A 75 4.06 -8.19 1.58
CA ILE A 75 4.20 -7.65 2.94
C ILE A 75 4.52 -8.80 3.89
N THR A 76 5.67 -8.76 4.56
CA THR A 76 6.08 -9.84 5.49
C THR A 76 5.66 -9.58 6.93
N ASP A 77 5.35 -8.33 7.28
CA ASP A 77 4.90 -7.94 8.61
C ASP A 77 3.47 -8.42 8.88
N ALA A 78 3.31 -9.22 9.94
CA ALA A 78 2.04 -9.84 10.30
C ALA A 78 1.01 -8.83 10.85
N ASP A 79 1.46 -7.78 11.55
CA ASP A 79 0.57 -6.77 12.12
C ASP A 79 -0.06 -5.94 11.00
N ILE A 80 0.76 -5.54 10.02
CA ILE A 80 0.30 -4.78 8.85
C ILE A 80 -0.69 -5.61 8.03
N LYS A 81 -0.39 -6.90 7.79
CA LYS A 81 -1.30 -7.84 7.11
C LYS A 81 -2.64 -7.97 7.82
N ALA A 82 -2.64 -8.15 9.14
CA ALA A 82 -3.87 -8.31 9.92
C ALA A 82 -4.74 -7.05 9.85
N ILE A 83 -4.14 -5.86 10.03
CA ILE A 83 -4.85 -4.58 9.90
C ILE A 83 -5.43 -4.42 8.50
N PHE A 84 -4.64 -4.75 7.48
CA PHE A 84 -5.06 -4.64 6.09
C PHE A 84 -6.24 -5.55 5.75
N TYR A 85 -6.19 -6.82 6.15
CA TYR A 85 -7.31 -7.75 5.91
C TYR A 85 -8.57 -7.37 6.68
N ASN A 86 -8.43 -6.78 7.87
CA ASN A 86 -9.59 -6.22 8.58
C ASN A 86 -10.21 -5.07 7.79
N SER A 87 -9.41 -4.16 7.22
CA SER A 87 -9.95 -3.06 6.40
C SER A 87 -10.70 -3.55 5.15
N LEU A 88 -10.20 -4.60 4.50
CA LEU A 88 -10.85 -5.20 3.32
C LEU A 88 -12.08 -6.07 3.65
N SER A 89 -12.27 -6.47 4.90
CA SER A 89 -13.37 -7.36 5.32
C SER A 89 -14.56 -6.61 5.91
N ILE A 90 -14.49 -5.27 6.00
CA ILE A 90 -15.56 -4.41 6.53
C ILE A 90 -16.61 -4.07 5.44
N GLU A 91 -16.51 -4.63 4.23
CA GLU A 91 -17.51 -4.48 3.16
C GLU A 91 -18.71 -5.43 3.26
#